data_AF-A0A7S2Q381-F1
#
_entry.id   AF-A0A7S2Q381-F1
#
_cell.length_a   1.000
_cell.length_b   1.000
_cell.length_c   1.000
_cell.angle_alpha   90.00
_cell.angle_beta   90.00
_cell.angle_gamma   90.00
#
_symmetry.space_group_name_H-M   'P 1'
#
loop_
_entity.id
_entity.type
_entity.pdbx_description
1 polymer ?
#
loop_
_entity_poly.entity_id
_entity_poly.type
_entity_poly.pdbx_seq_one_letter_code
_entity_poly.pdbx_strand_id
1 'polypeptide(L)'
;VALLPEPLPQRAFEEVVALSPLWNRLVDAVSRDLDWLYSTLEAASVADAFTQRLVDICKEVQRGGLRQKAYLGIHRSDYMLHQPDASAAEAPRFLQVELNTIASSMGAHAANVAGLHRFLLGRYGDGAGETASALREHFHAGSASALLEALPPNPVLQRVPGALARAHRLYGVAEAKVLMVVQASERNYADQRWMEYRLWEDLGQE
;
A
#
# COMPACT_ATOMS: atom_id res chain seq x y z
N VAL A 1 2.63 -2.87 -17.13
CA VAL A 1 1.85 -1.63 -16.93
C VAL A 1 0.66 -1.66 -17.87
N ALA A 2 -0.52 -1.21 -17.42
CA ALA A 2 -1.70 -1.03 -18.28
C ALA A 2 -1.68 0.38 -18.91
N LEU A 3 -2.08 0.49 -20.18
CA LEU A 3 -2.05 1.77 -20.91
C LEU A 3 -3.00 2.80 -20.31
N LEU A 4 -4.20 2.37 -19.91
CA LEU A 4 -5.25 3.20 -19.33
C LEU A 4 -5.60 2.71 -17.92
N PRO A 5 -6.15 3.59 -17.06
CA PRO A 5 -6.69 3.19 -15.76
C PRO A 5 -7.98 2.37 -15.92
N GLU A 6 -8.33 1.62 -14.89
CA GLU A 6 -9.59 0.88 -14.81
C GLU A 6 -10.72 1.77 -14.25
N PRO A 7 -11.90 1.84 -14.88
CA PRO A 7 -13.07 2.50 -14.30
C PRO A 7 -13.56 1.75 -13.04
N LEU A 8 -13.70 2.45 -11.92
CA LEU A 8 -14.16 1.88 -10.65
C LEU A 8 -15.36 2.66 -10.09
N PRO A 9 -16.32 1.98 -9.41
CA PRO A 9 -17.39 2.68 -8.71
C PRO A 9 -16.84 3.58 -7.60
N GLN A 10 -17.03 4.90 -7.73
CA GLN A 10 -16.47 5.90 -6.81
C GLN A 10 -16.78 5.59 -5.33
N ARG A 11 -18.05 5.31 -5.04
CA ARG A 11 -18.49 4.98 -3.67
C ARG A 11 -17.73 3.78 -3.09
N ALA A 12 -17.59 2.70 -3.86
CA ALA A 12 -16.89 1.50 -3.40
C ALA A 12 -15.40 1.79 -3.16
N PHE A 13 -14.77 2.60 -4.01
CA PHE A 13 -13.38 3.04 -3.83
C PHE A 13 -13.21 3.88 -2.55
N GLU A 14 -14.08 4.85 -2.31
CA GLU A 14 -14.04 5.70 -1.12
C GLU A 14 -14.24 4.89 0.17
N GLU A 15 -15.12 3.89 0.15
CA GLU A 15 -15.35 2.98 1.27
C GLU A 15 -14.05 2.24 1.66
N VAL A 16 -13.31 1.66 0.71
CA VAL A 16 -12.05 0.96 1.04
C VAL A 16 -10.91 1.90 1.43
N VAL A 17 -10.87 3.12 0.88
CA VAL A 17 -9.91 4.14 1.33
C VAL A 17 -10.15 4.45 2.82
N ALA A 18 -11.42 4.60 3.22
CA ALA A 18 -11.81 4.86 4.61
C ALA A 18 -11.48 3.70 5.57
N LEU A 19 -11.38 2.46 5.08
CA LEU A 19 -10.98 1.30 5.88
C LEU A 19 -9.49 1.28 6.24
N SER A 20 -8.62 1.96 5.48
CA SER A 20 -7.17 1.92 5.67
C SER A 20 -6.70 2.17 7.12
N PRO A 21 -7.13 3.25 7.81
CA PRO A 21 -6.76 3.46 9.22
C PRO A 21 -7.41 2.45 10.19
N LEU A 22 -8.50 1.80 9.81
CA LEU A 22 -9.13 0.74 10.62
C LEU A 22 -8.28 -0.53 10.57
N TRP A 23 -7.80 -0.92 9.39
CA TRP A 23 -6.86 -2.03 9.24
C TRP A 23 -5.58 -1.80 10.03
N ASN A 24 -5.02 -0.60 9.99
CA ASN A 24 -3.82 -0.28 10.77
C ASN A 24 -4.04 -0.48 12.28
N ARG A 25 -5.19 -0.04 12.81
CA ARG A 25 -5.55 -0.24 14.22
C ARG A 25 -5.79 -1.71 14.57
N LEU A 26 -6.44 -2.45 13.67
CA LEU A 26 -6.67 -3.88 13.86
C LEU A 26 -5.35 -4.66 13.89
N VAL A 27 -4.44 -4.39 12.94
CA VAL A 27 -3.11 -5.02 12.90
C VAL A 27 -2.33 -4.69 14.16
N ASP A 28 -2.32 -3.43 14.61
CA ASP A 28 -1.64 -3.04 15.85
C ASP A 28 -2.21 -3.79 17.06
N ALA A 29 -3.54 -3.83 17.22
CA ALA A 29 -4.19 -4.52 18.33
C ALA A 29 -3.89 -6.03 18.33
N VAL A 30 -4.07 -6.69 17.19
CA VAL A 30 -3.81 -8.13 17.03
C VAL A 30 -2.32 -8.45 17.24
N SER A 31 -1.41 -7.61 16.75
CA SER A 31 0.04 -7.83 16.90
C SER A 31 0.52 -7.81 18.36
N ARG A 32 -0.26 -7.18 19.25
CA ARG A 32 0.02 -7.04 20.67
C ARG A 32 -0.61 -8.14 21.53
N ASP A 33 -1.56 -8.90 20.99
CA ASP A 33 -2.19 -10.03 21.66
C ASP A 33 -1.42 -11.32 21.37
N LEU A 34 -0.33 -11.50 22.12
CA LEU A 34 0.61 -12.60 21.90
C LEU A 34 -0.01 -13.97 22.20
N ASP A 35 -0.85 -14.06 23.22
CA ASP A 35 -1.53 -15.31 23.57
C ASP A 35 -2.48 -15.73 22.45
N TRP A 36 -3.26 -14.77 21.91
CA TRP A 36 -4.10 -15.02 20.75
C TRP A 36 -3.28 -15.42 19.52
N LEU A 37 -2.17 -14.72 19.22
CA LEU A 37 -1.31 -15.06 18.09
C LEU A 37 -0.70 -16.45 18.21
N TYR A 38 -0.16 -16.81 19.38
CA TYR A 38 0.45 -18.13 19.59
C TYR A 38 -0.58 -19.25 19.47
N SER A 39 -1.78 -19.06 20.03
CA SER A 39 -2.84 -20.06 19.92
C SER A 39 -3.34 -20.21 18.48
N THR A 40 -3.50 -19.10 17.76
CA THR A 40 -4.02 -19.08 16.38
C THR A 40 -3.02 -19.69 15.39
N LEU A 41 -1.71 -19.50 15.62
CA LEU A 41 -0.64 -19.98 14.76
C LEU A 41 -0.12 -21.37 15.14
N GLU A 42 -0.64 -22.02 16.18
CA GLU A 42 -0.10 -23.28 16.70
C GLU A 42 -0.08 -24.38 15.62
N ALA A 43 -1.24 -24.64 14.99
CA ALA A 43 -1.35 -25.68 13.96
C ALA A 43 -0.44 -25.39 12.75
N ALA A 44 -0.37 -24.12 12.31
CA ALA A 44 0.48 -23.70 11.21
C ALA A 44 1.97 -23.84 11.56
N SER A 45 2.36 -23.50 12.79
CA SER A 45 3.74 -23.62 13.27
C SER A 45 4.20 -25.07 13.38
N VAL A 46 3.31 -26.00 13.70
CA VAL A 46 3.64 -27.44 13.71
C VAL A 46 3.81 -27.97 12.28
N ALA A 47 3.01 -27.47 11.35
CA ALA A 47 3.01 -27.94 9.96
C ALA A 47 4.11 -27.31 9.08
N ASP A 48 4.57 -26.10 9.39
CA ASP A 48 5.52 -25.33 8.57
C ASP A 48 6.71 -24.79 9.38
N ALA A 49 7.91 -25.26 9.04
CA ALA A 49 9.15 -24.89 9.74
C ALA A 49 9.48 -23.40 9.64
N PHE A 50 9.07 -22.73 8.56
CA PHE A 50 9.28 -21.29 8.41
C PHE A 50 8.41 -20.50 9.41
N THR A 51 7.12 -20.80 9.47
CA THR A 51 6.17 -20.23 10.44
C THR A 51 6.60 -20.52 11.88
N GLN A 52 7.01 -21.76 12.16
CA GLN A 52 7.56 -22.15 13.46
C GLN A 52 8.71 -21.23 13.88
N ARG A 53 9.64 -20.98 12.97
CA ARG A 53 10.82 -20.16 13.25
C ARG A 53 10.45 -18.70 13.58
N LEU A 54 9.44 -18.15 12.90
CA LEU A 54 8.94 -16.79 13.19
C LEU A 54 8.32 -16.71 14.59
N VAL A 55 7.50 -17.70 14.97
CA VAL A 55 6.90 -17.77 16.30
C VAL A 55 7.97 -17.93 17.38
N ASP A 56 8.99 -18.75 17.15
CA ASP A 56 10.10 -18.93 18.09
C ASP A 56 10.90 -17.65 18.31
N ILE A 57 11.18 -16.88 17.25
CA ILE A 57 11.82 -15.56 17.37
C ILE A 57 10.96 -14.63 18.23
N CYS A 58 9.64 -14.60 17.99
CA CYS A 58 8.74 -13.80 18.80
C CYS A 58 8.79 -14.20 20.28
N LYS A 59 8.70 -15.50 20.60
CA LYS A 59 8.77 -15.99 21.98
C LYS A 59 10.09 -15.62 22.65
N GLU A 60 11.21 -15.73 21.94
CA GLU A 60 12.53 -15.42 22.48
C GLU A 60 12.69 -13.92 22.81
N VAL A 61 12.25 -13.03 21.92
CA VAL A 61 12.25 -11.58 22.18
C VAL A 61 11.40 -11.23 23.41
N GLN A 62 10.26 -11.90 23.58
CA GLN A 62 9.36 -11.64 24.71
C GLN A 62 9.94 -12.13 26.04
N ARG A 63 10.58 -13.31 26.07
CA ARG A 63 11.31 -13.81 27.24
C ARG A 63 12.41 -12.86 27.70
N GLY A 64 13.13 -12.25 26.74
CA GLY A 64 14.19 -11.29 27.03
C GLY A 64 13.71 -9.91 27.51
N GLY A 65 12.40 -9.66 27.46
CA GLY A 65 11.79 -8.37 27.75
C GLY A 65 11.91 -7.40 26.58
N LEU A 66 10.76 -6.88 26.12
CA LEU A 66 10.70 -5.99 24.98
C LEU A 66 11.43 -4.66 25.23
N ARG A 67 12.56 -4.45 24.54
CA ARG A 67 13.39 -3.23 24.65
C ARG A 67 12.85 -2.05 23.86
N GLN A 68 12.42 -2.29 22.62
CA GLN A 68 11.82 -1.28 21.74
C GLN A 68 10.31 -1.40 21.77
N LYS A 69 9.61 -0.33 22.15
CA LYS A 69 8.14 -0.29 22.30
C LYS A 69 7.43 0.47 21.17
N ALA A 70 8.18 1.20 20.35
CA ALA A 70 7.69 1.86 19.16
C ALA A 70 7.74 0.91 17.96
N TYR A 71 6.70 0.96 17.14
CA TYR A 71 6.53 0.14 15.94
C TYR A 71 6.14 1.04 14.77
N LEU A 72 6.68 0.75 13.60
CA LEU A 72 6.24 1.34 12.33
C LEU A 72 5.64 0.23 11.47
N GLY A 73 4.37 0.37 11.13
CA GLY A 73 3.67 -0.50 10.18
C GLY A 73 3.46 0.20 8.84
N ILE A 74 3.91 -0.43 7.76
CA ILE A 74 3.57 -0.03 6.38
C ILE A 74 2.82 -1.21 5.78
N HIS A 75 1.50 -1.12 5.82
CA HIS A 75 0.59 -2.21 5.45
C HIS A 75 -0.09 -1.93 4.12
N ARG A 76 -0.49 -3.00 3.43
CA ARG A 76 -1.33 -2.92 2.24
C ARG A 76 -2.49 -3.91 2.37
N SER A 77 -3.71 -3.40 2.32
CA SER A 77 -4.91 -4.22 2.21
C SER A 77 -5.31 -4.29 0.75
N ASP A 78 -5.34 -5.49 0.20
CA ASP A 78 -5.63 -5.74 -1.21
C ASP A 78 -7.09 -6.20 -1.37
N TYR A 79 -7.76 -5.72 -2.41
CA TYR A 79 -9.19 -5.93 -2.63
C TYR A 79 -9.48 -6.33 -4.07
N MET A 80 -10.56 -7.09 -4.27
CA MET A 80 -11.15 -7.34 -5.59
C MET A 80 -12.59 -6.81 -5.62
N LEU A 81 -12.99 -6.22 -6.76
CA LEU A 81 -14.33 -5.70 -6.94
C LEU A 81 -15.29 -6.87 -7.16
N HIS A 82 -16.26 -7.03 -6.26
CA HIS A 82 -17.40 -7.90 -6.45
C HIS A 82 -18.50 -7.10 -7.16
N GLN A 83 -18.84 -7.52 -8.37
CA GLN A 83 -19.93 -6.96 -9.17
C GLN A 83 -21.04 -8.01 -9.29
N PRO A 84 -22.12 -7.88 -8.49
CA PRO A 84 -23.30 -8.73 -8.63
C PRO A 84 -23.92 -8.57 -10.02
N ASP A 85 -24.63 -9.60 -10.49
CA ASP A 85 -25.41 -9.54 -11.73
C ASP A 85 -26.39 -8.36 -11.70
N ALA A 86 -26.71 -7.80 -12.88
CA ALA A 86 -27.59 -6.63 -13.00
C ALA A 86 -29.02 -6.85 -12.44
N SER A 87 -29.42 -8.09 -12.19
CA SER A 87 -30.70 -8.46 -11.55
C SER A 87 -30.64 -8.49 -10.02
N ALA A 88 -29.45 -8.41 -9.42
CA ALA A 88 -29.27 -8.40 -7.97
C ALA A 88 -29.51 -7.00 -7.40
N ALA A 89 -30.16 -6.91 -6.24
CA ALA A 89 -30.36 -5.66 -5.51
C ALA A 89 -29.08 -5.14 -4.81
N GLU A 90 -27.97 -5.88 -4.91
CA GLU A 90 -26.73 -5.59 -4.21
C GLU A 90 -25.82 -4.68 -5.06
N ALA A 91 -25.32 -3.61 -4.45
CA ALA A 91 -24.41 -2.69 -5.11
C ALA A 91 -22.98 -3.29 -5.24
N PRO A 92 -22.21 -2.93 -6.29
CA PRO A 92 -20.81 -3.30 -6.39
C PRO A 92 -20.03 -2.89 -5.15
N ARG A 93 -19.20 -3.79 -4.63
CA ARG A 93 -18.36 -3.53 -3.45
C ARG A 93 -17.02 -4.23 -3.56
N PHE A 94 -16.02 -3.69 -2.89
CA PHE A 94 -14.74 -4.35 -2.77
C PHE A 94 -14.75 -5.36 -1.61
N LEU A 95 -14.22 -6.56 -1.87
CA LEU A 95 -13.95 -7.57 -0.85
C LEU A 95 -12.45 -7.70 -0.65
N GLN A 96 -12.00 -7.69 0.61
CA GLN A 96 -10.58 -7.88 0.95
C GLN A 96 -10.17 -9.30 0.58
N VAL A 97 -9.07 -9.43 -0.14
CA VAL A 97 -8.47 -10.71 -0.51
C VAL A 97 -7.19 -11.01 0.25
N GLU A 98 -6.45 -9.97 0.65
CA GLU A 98 -5.19 -10.12 1.36
C GLU A 98 -4.87 -8.89 2.23
N LEU A 99 -4.17 -9.12 3.33
CA LEU A 99 -3.59 -8.08 4.18
C LEU A 99 -2.09 -8.32 4.35
N ASN A 100 -1.29 -7.45 3.73
CA ASN A 100 0.15 -7.52 3.72
C ASN A 100 0.73 -6.60 4.82
N THR A 101 1.45 -7.19 5.78
CA THR A 101 2.08 -6.45 6.91
C THR A 101 3.60 -6.37 6.83
N ILE A 102 4.21 -7.07 5.86
CA ILE A 102 5.65 -7.13 5.62
C ILE A 102 5.95 -6.84 4.16
N ALA A 103 6.99 -6.04 3.90
CA ALA A 103 7.52 -5.77 2.57
C ALA A 103 6.44 -5.45 1.50
N SER A 104 5.46 -4.62 1.87
CA SER A 104 4.37 -4.20 0.98
C SER A 104 4.92 -3.44 -0.23
N SER A 105 5.04 -4.15 -1.34
CA SER A 105 5.67 -3.69 -2.59
C SER A 105 4.81 -2.69 -3.38
N MET A 106 5.35 -2.21 -4.50
CA MET A 106 4.68 -1.47 -5.58
C MET A 106 4.29 -0.04 -5.23
N GLY A 107 4.74 0.51 -4.11
CA GLY A 107 4.40 1.88 -3.73
C GLY A 107 4.89 2.89 -4.76
N ALA A 108 6.19 2.91 -5.03
CA ALA A 108 6.77 3.86 -5.99
C ALA A 108 6.25 3.60 -7.41
N HIS A 109 6.12 2.32 -7.79
CA HIS A 109 5.55 1.96 -9.09
C HIS A 109 4.11 2.45 -9.24
N ALA A 110 3.27 2.34 -8.21
CA ALA A 110 1.89 2.83 -8.24
C ALA A 110 1.82 4.36 -8.39
N ALA A 111 2.72 5.10 -7.73
CA ALA A 111 2.83 6.55 -7.93
C ALA A 111 3.22 6.90 -9.38
N ASN A 112 4.19 6.17 -9.95
CA ASN A 112 4.63 6.37 -11.32
C ASN A 112 3.54 6.03 -12.34
N VAL A 113 2.78 4.95 -12.13
CA VAL A 113 1.64 4.58 -12.99
C VAL A 113 0.53 5.63 -12.92
N ALA A 114 0.22 6.16 -11.73
CA ALA A 114 -0.74 7.25 -11.59
C ALA A 114 -0.28 8.50 -12.36
N GLY A 115 1.02 8.82 -12.33
CA GLY A 115 1.62 9.90 -13.12
C GLY A 115 1.52 9.65 -14.64
N LEU A 116 1.80 8.41 -15.07
CA LEU A 116 1.66 8.00 -16.46
C LEU A 116 0.20 8.14 -16.96
N HIS A 117 -0.77 7.64 -16.21
CA HIS A 117 -2.19 7.75 -16.59
C HIS A 117 -2.65 9.21 -16.65
N ARG A 118 -2.21 10.05 -15.70
CA ARG A 118 -2.46 11.50 -15.75
C ARG A 118 -1.88 12.14 -17.00
N PHE A 119 -0.65 11.78 -17.38
CA PHE A 119 -0.02 12.26 -18.60
C PHE A 119 -0.79 11.82 -19.85
N LEU A 120 -1.14 10.54 -19.96
CA LEU A 120 -1.83 9.99 -21.13
C LEU A 120 -3.21 10.59 -21.30
N LEU A 121 -4.02 10.64 -20.24
CA LEU A 121 -5.36 11.23 -20.29
C LEU A 121 -5.31 12.74 -20.55
N GLY A 122 -4.33 13.47 -19.97
CA GLY A 122 -4.18 14.90 -20.21
C GLY A 122 -3.71 15.22 -21.64
N ARG A 123 -2.83 14.38 -22.20
CA ARG A 123 -2.29 14.58 -23.55
C ARG A 123 -3.28 14.18 -24.65
N TYR A 124 -4.00 13.08 -24.47
CA TYR A 124 -4.82 12.48 -25.52
C TYR A 124 -6.32 12.64 -25.29
N GLY A 125 -6.77 13.07 -24.10
CA GLY A 125 -8.17 13.29 -23.79
C GLY A 125 -8.73 14.65 -24.23
N ASP A 126 -7.89 15.55 -24.73
CA ASP A 126 -8.28 16.90 -25.18
C ASP A 126 -8.37 17.01 -26.71
N GLY A 127 -9.18 17.96 -27.19
CA GLY A 127 -9.41 18.22 -28.61
C GLY A 127 -10.54 17.39 -29.25
N ALA A 128 -10.70 17.57 -30.56
CA ALA A 128 -11.79 17.00 -31.37
C ALA A 128 -11.40 15.74 -32.18
N GLY A 129 -10.21 15.19 -31.95
CA GLY A 129 -9.74 13.97 -32.63
C GLY A 129 -10.45 12.70 -32.14
N GLU A 130 -10.40 11.65 -32.95
CA GLU A 130 -11.04 10.35 -32.67
C GLU A 130 -10.56 9.75 -31.33
N THR A 131 -9.26 9.80 -31.04
CA THR A 131 -8.71 9.30 -29.77
C THR A 131 -9.28 10.02 -28.55
N ALA A 132 -9.42 11.34 -28.62
CA ALA A 132 -9.93 12.14 -27.52
C ALA A 132 -11.42 11.86 -27.27
N SER A 133 -12.20 11.70 -28.34
CA SER A 133 -13.60 11.29 -28.25
C SER A 133 -13.74 9.89 -27.67
N ALA A 134 -12.95 8.92 -28.12
CA ALA A 134 -12.97 7.55 -27.61
C ALA A 134 -12.61 7.47 -26.11
N LEU A 135 -11.61 8.24 -25.66
CA LEU A 135 -11.26 8.29 -24.23
C LEU A 135 -12.38 8.89 -23.38
N ARG A 136 -12.97 10.01 -23.82
CA ARG A 136 -14.09 10.64 -23.11
C ARG A 136 -15.32 9.74 -23.06
N GLU A 137 -15.61 9.03 -24.15
CA GLU A 137 -16.71 8.06 -24.21
C GLU A 137 -16.46 6.88 -23.27
N HIS A 138 -15.27 6.27 -23.32
CA HIS A 138 -14.91 5.11 -22.51
C HIS A 138 -15.01 5.36 -21.00
N PHE A 139 -14.62 6.55 -20.55
CA PHE A 139 -14.69 6.94 -19.13
C PHE A 139 -15.94 7.74 -18.78
N HIS A 140 -16.89 7.89 -19.70
CA HIS A 140 -18.10 8.71 -19.52
C HIS A 140 -17.81 10.14 -19.02
N ALA A 141 -16.73 10.75 -19.50
CA ALA A 141 -16.27 12.06 -19.08
C ALA A 141 -16.70 13.15 -20.06
N GLY A 142 -17.34 14.21 -19.56
CA GLY A 142 -17.80 15.33 -20.37
C GLY A 142 -16.69 16.23 -20.92
N SER A 143 -15.46 16.12 -20.41
CA SER A 143 -14.32 16.93 -20.81
C SER A 143 -12.99 16.25 -20.48
N ALA A 144 -11.89 16.77 -21.03
CA ALA A 144 -10.55 16.35 -20.64
C ALA A 144 -10.25 16.64 -19.17
N SER A 145 -10.77 17.75 -18.61
CA SER A 145 -10.63 18.07 -17.19
C SER A 145 -11.30 17.01 -16.32
N ALA A 146 -12.51 16.58 -16.69
CA ALA A 146 -13.24 15.55 -15.96
C ALA A 146 -12.48 14.21 -15.91
N LEU A 147 -11.75 13.84 -16.97
CA LEU A 147 -10.86 12.67 -16.95
C LEU A 147 -9.76 12.79 -15.89
N LEU A 148 -9.16 13.98 -15.77
CA LEU A 148 -8.05 14.23 -14.84
C LEU A 148 -8.51 14.37 -13.39
N GLU A 149 -9.71 14.91 -13.18
CA GLU A 149 -10.37 15.05 -11.89
C GLU A 149 -10.82 13.70 -11.31
N ALA A 150 -11.19 12.75 -12.18
CA ALA A 150 -11.56 11.39 -11.78
C ALA A 150 -10.36 10.53 -11.30
N LEU A 151 -9.12 10.91 -11.61
CA LEU A 151 -7.94 10.19 -11.18
C LEU A 151 -7.61 10.47 -9.70
N PRO A 152 -7.58 9.45 -8.82
CA PRO A 152 -7.23 9.67 -7.41
C PRO A 152 -5.76 10.06 -7.25
N PRO A 153 -5.43 10.89 -6.24
CA PRO A 153 -4.04 11.16 -5.90
C PRO A 153 -3.37 9.91 -5.31
N ASN A 154 -2.09 9.72 -5.59
CA ASN A 154 -1.28 8.65 -5.00
C ASN A 154 -0.02 9.24 -4.32
N PRO A 155 -0.11 9.68 -3.05
CA PRO A 155 0.99 10.35 -2.35
C PRO A 155 1.95 9.37 -1.67
N VAL A 156 2.01 8.10 -2.07
CA VAL A 156 2.79 7.07 -1.35
C VAL A 156 4.29 7.40 -1.25
N LEU A 157 4.86 8.02 -2.29
CA LEU A 157 6.26 8.50 -2.29
C LEU A 157 6.52 9.67 -1.34
N GLN A 158 5.48 10.25 -0.74
CA GLN A 158 5.60 11.26 0.32
C GLN A 158 5.26 10.64 1.68
N ARG A 159 4.19 9.84 1.72
CA ARG A 159 3.64 9.28 2.97
C ARG A 159 4.53 8.20 3.57
N VAL A 160 5.07 7.28 2.77
CA VAL A 160 5.91 6.18 3.28
C VAL A 160 7.27 6.69 3.74
N PRO A 161 8.03 7.46 2.94
CA PRO A 161 9.27 8.09 3.41
C PRO A 161 9.07 8.99 4.62
N GLY A 162 8.01 9.82 4.63
CA GLY A 162 7.68 10.65 5.79
C GLY A 162 7.37 9.84 7.07
N ALA A 163 6.76 8.66 6.93
CA ALA A 163 6.52 7.76 8.06
C ALA A 163 7.83 7.14 8.59
N LEU A 164 8.73 6.73 7.69
CA LEU A 164 10.08 6.26 8.04
C LEU A 164 10.89 7.36 8.75
N ALA A 165 10.88 8.59 8.22
CA ALA A 165 11.55 9.73 8.81
C ALA A 165 10.97 10.05 10.21
N ARG A 166 9.65 9.98 10.38
CA ARG A 166 9.02 10.17 11.69
C ARG A 166 9.40 9.09 12.69
N ALA A 167 9.50 7.83 12.26
CA ALA A 167 9.95 6.73 13.11
C ALA A 167 11.43 6.89 13.53
N HIS A 168 12.29 7.34 12.62
CA HIS A 168 13.68 7.67 12.93
C HIS A 168 13.79 8.78 13.98
N ARG A 169 13.04 9.88 13.82
CA ARG A 169 13.00 10.96 14.82
C ARG A 169 12.47 10.48 16.18
N LEU A 170 11.47 9.58 16.18
CA LEU A 170 10.94 8.97 17.40
C LEU A 170 11.98 8.07 18.10
N TYR A 171 12.86 7.42 17.34
CA TYR A 171 13.96 6.64 17.90
C TYR A 171 14.94 7.51 18.70
N GLY A 172 15.11 8.78 18.32
CA GLY A 172 15.75 9.81 19.15
C GLY A 172 17.27 9.80 19.15
N VAL A 173 17.91 9.08 18.22
CA VAL A 173 19.37 9.07 18.02
C VAL A 173 19.67 9.65 16.64
N ALA A 174 20.27 10.85 16.60
CA ALA A 174 20.51 11.59 15.35
C ALA A 174 21.30 10.78 14.31
N GLU A 175 22.39 10.16 14.74
CA GLU A 175 23.28 9.35 13.90
C GLU A 175 22.73 7.97 13.50
N ALA A 176 21.56 7.58 14.01
CA ALA A 176 20.95 6.31 13.63
C ALA A 176 20.63 6.31 12.13
N LYS A 177 20.70 5.14 11.50
CA LYS A 177 20.38 4.98 10.08
C LYS A 177 19.17 4.07 9.93
N VAL A 178 18.41 4.29 8.86
CA VAL A 178 17.31 3.38 8.47
C VAL A 178 17.90 2.23 7.68
N LEU A 179 17.85 1.01 8.24
CA LEU A 179 18.34 -0.19 7.57
C LEU A 179 17.24 -0.79 6.67
N MET A 180 17.49 -0.81 5.36
CA MET A 180 16.69 -1.56 4.40
C MET A 180 17.21 -3.00 4.31
N VAL A 181 16.43 -3.97 4.79
CA VAL A 181 16.78 -5.40 4.68
C VAL A 181 16.28 -5.93 3.35
N VAL A 182 17.21 -6.29 2.45
CA VAL A 182 16.91 -6.67 1.06
C VAL A 182 17.28 -8.13 0.76
N GLN A 183 16.64 -8.71 -0.26
CA GLN A 183 17.00 -10.03 -0.75
C GLN A 183 18.30 -9.98 -1.59
N ALA A 184 19.04 -11.08 -1.61
CA ALA A 184 20.32 -11.16 -2.36
C ALA A 184 20.15 -10.92 -3.88
N SER A 185 19.02 -11.36 -4.44
CA SER A 185 18.70 -11.23 -5.87
C SER A 185 17.47 -10.34 -6.08
N GLU A 186 17.51 -9.13 -5.55
CA GLU A 186 16.40 -8.17 -5.60
C GLU A 186 16.18 -7.62 -7.02
N ARG A 187 15.00 -7.89 -7.59
CA ARG A 187 14.60 -7.39 -8.92
C ARG A 187 13.72 -6.16 -8.84
N ASN A 188 13.02 -5.97 -7.72
CA ASN A 188 12.17 -4.82 -7.46
C ASN A 188 12.92 -3.68 -6.76
N TYR A 189 14.24 -3.60 -6.98
CA TYR A 189 15.10 -2.58 -6.36
C TYR A 189 14.63 -1.16 -6.68
N ALA A 190 14.04 -0.93 -7.85
CA ALA A 190 13.56 0.39 -8.24
C ALA A 190 12.49 0.91 -7.27
N ASP A 191 11.57 0.05 -6.81
CA ASP A 191 10.53 0.45 -5.85
C ASP A 191 11.14 0.92 -4.52
N GLN A 192 12.22 0.27 -4.09
CA GLN A 192 12.98 0.59 -2.89
C GLN A 192 13.81 1.87 -3.06
N ARG A 193 14.54 2.01 -4.17
CA ARG A 193 15.42 3.16 -4.44
C ARG A 193 14.64 4.47 -4.48
N TRP A 194 13.45 4.49 -5.08
CA TRP A 194 12.59 5.67 -5.05
C TRP A 194 12.22 6.09 -3.62
N MET A 195 11.92 5.13 -2.75
CA MET A 195 11.64 5.42 -1.33
C MET A 195 12.88 5.90 -0.59
N GLU A 196 14.05 5.30 -0.85
CA GLU A 196 15.32 5.72 -0.26
C GLU A 196 15.69 7.16 -0.62
N TYR A 197 15.56 7.54 -1.91
CA TYR A 197 15.88 8.90 -2.34
C TYR A 197 14.94 9.93 -1.71
N ARG A 198 13.65 9.63 -1.61
CA ARG A 198 12.69 10.50 -0.91
C ARG A 198 12.97 10.58 0.58
N LEU A 199 13.36 9.47 1.21
CA LEU A 199 13.74 9.46 2.62
C LEU A 199 15.01 10.30 2.88
N TRP A 200 15.98 10.22 1.97
CA TRP A 200 17.20 11.03 2.02
C TRP A 200 16.89 12.53 1.92
N GLU A 201 15.99 12.93 1.02
CA GLU A 201 15.51 14.31 0.91
C GLU A 201 14.80 14.77 2.20
N ASP A 202 14.00 13.91 2.83
CA ASP A 202 13.22 14.23 4.04
C ASP A 202 14.04 14.28 5.34
N LEU A 203 15.12 13.48 5.42
CA LEU A 203 16.00 13.43 6.60
C LEU A 203 17.14 14.47 6.55
N GLY A 204 17.37 15.10 5.40
CA GLY A 204 18.47 16.03 5.20
C GLY A 204 19.79 15.34 4.84
N GLN A 205 20.67 16.05 4.16
CA GLN A 205 21.99 15.54 3.74
C GLN A 205 22.94 15.53 4.96
N GLU A 206 23.05 14.39 5.67
CA GLU A 206 24.17 14.11 6.58
C GLU A 206 24.82 12.74 6.30
#